data_AF-A0A6P1MDG8-F1
#
_entry.id   AF-A0A6P1MDG8-F1
#
_cell.length_a   1.000
_cell.length_b   1.000
_cell.length_c   1.000
_cell.angle_alpha   90.00
_cell.angle_beta   90.00
_cell.angle_gamma   90.00
#
_symmetry.space_group_name_H-M   'P 1'
#
loop_
_entity.id
_entity.type
_entity.pdbx_description
1 polymer ?
#
loop_
_entity_poly.entity_id
_entity_poly.type
_entity_poly.pdbx_seq_one_letter_code
_entity_poly.pdbx_strand_id
1 'polypeptide(L)'
;MKVYSIMTIVVALAISMQAELVGSLHLPYTGGYITNDIQSIKNIKTRVSGGDVSTCGRIEGDFSLLAGHTVGQDGYNGADIQTRYSAATTLHDLGRYDNIEGRGIAVWDFNFSGIVSNAWELKVDFKDRRASDTIPDEWYISFSGLGRTLDTTDITTLAPGAGQGLLSDVSKYIKIGELPVGVAAGIYTWDLTEIIEAAQANGGTVRLVYSCAGYHDNINLLNDSGLIATNTTSGTPVEFSYFFLQDDFEIGTASSTNGVLTNGWAALSDNMSPSQEKKEYNVASSGVLDLRDEISPELVGGEPVGLFDSVFINFENIALTNDGDWLELSIDLGFYEDTSGELIADQGEPLALLTLVDSGRTNAAGYGFSMRKGAYHSLSLYGGPLTYPVSISGSDTSRTTLATDGTMQTWFLRIERSGDNFLITPSIDGKLFGPTSAFVEAFTNSAAIDAVFDQLTLTVRGNDVAVKIDNVTLLSNTKPYVLSAYEQWVADCGLSGSNAEMGSNPDNDALDNTGEYIFGGNPLDNADVGTLPAFDAASGNYIYMLRSDNTLTAHVLTRTNLIYGSWITNASMNITLNDGGMTSYTNRVGLTADQLFIKLLVE
;
A
#
# COMPACT_ATOMS: atom_id res chain seq x y z
N MET A 1 24.49 -8.58 30.02
CA MET A 1 23.05 -8.47 30.29
C MET A 1 22.58 -7.14 29.71
N LYS A 2 22.22 -7.12 28.42
CA LYS A 2 21.68 -5.94 27.74
C LYS A 2 20.16 -6.08 27.81
N VAL A 3 19.50 -5.11 28.45
CA VAL A 3 18.04 -5.03 28.54
C VAL A 3 17.55 -4.41 27.25
N TYR A 4 16.86 -5.18 26.41
CA TYR A 4 16.12 -4.64 25.27
C TYR A 4 14.83 -4.01 25.79
N SER A 5 14.78 -2.68 25.83
CA SER A 5 13.52 -1.96 26.00
C SER A 5 12.77 -2.02 24.68
N ILE A 6 11.77 -2.89 24.59
CA ILE A 6 10.80 -2.90 23.50
C ILE A 6 9.94 -1.65 23.65
N MET A 7 10.22 -0.63 22.84
CA MET A 7 9.37 0.55 22.72
C MET A 7 8.63 0.44 21.40
N THR A 8 7.39 -0.05 21.47
CA THR A 8 6.45 -0.02 20.36
C THR A 8 6.15 1.44 20.03
N ILE A 9 6.86 2.01 19.05
CA ILE A 9 6.40 3.24 18.41
C ILE A 9 5.22 2.83 17.55
N VAL A 10 4.01 2.98 18.08
CA VAL A 10 2.79 2.98 17.27
C VAL A 10 2.84 4.26 16.43
N VAL A 11 3.55 4.21 15.31
CA VAL A 11 3.25 5.13 14.22
C VAL A 11 1.91 4.64 13.69
N ALA A 12 0.83 5.27 14.15
CA ALA A 12 -0.47 5.12 13.52
C ALA A 12 -0.37 5.77 12.12
N LEU A 13 0.22 5.05 11.17
CA LEU A 13 0.04 5.30 9.75
C LEU A 13 -1.38 4.85 9.43
N ALA A 14 -2.32 5.78 9.63
CA ALA A 14 -3.64 5.66 9.06
C ALA A 14 -3.46 5.73 7.54
N ILE A 15 -3.41 4.57 6.91
CA ILE A 15 -3.33 4.46 5.46
C ILE A 15 -4.72 4.80 4.94
N SER A 16 -4.84 6.05 4.51
CA SER A 16 -5.96 6.52 3.73
C SER A 16 -5.97 5.73 2.42
N MET A 17 -6.83 4.72 2.33
CA MET A 17 -7.17 4.04 1.08
C MET A 17 -7.51 5.10 0.03
N GLN A 18 -6.67 5.26 -1.00
CA GLN A 18 -6.92 6.27 -2.02
C GLN A 18 -7.92 5.73 -3.04
N ALA A 19 -9.19 6.10 -2.83
CA ALA A 19 -10.23 6.11 -3.85
C ALA A 19 -9.72 6.76 -5.15
N GLU A 20 -9.81 6.04 -6.26
CA GLU A 20 -9.42 6.56 -7.59
C GLU A 20 -10.65 7.13 -8.29
N LEU A 21 -10.67 8.44 -8.56
CA LEU A 21 -11.67 9.01 -9.46
C LEU A 21 -11.35 8.55 -10.88
N VAL A 22 -12.26 7.78 -11.49
CA VAL A 22 -12.07 7.17 -12.83
C VAL A 22 -13.13 7.62 -13.84
N GLY A 23 -14.25 8.19 -13.38
CA GLY A 23 -15.25 8.83 -14.23
C GLY A 23 -15.56 10.22 -13.69
N SER A 24 -15.28 11.31 -14.41
CA SER A 24 -15.53 12.66 -13.90
C SER A 24 -16.87 13.20 -14.39
N LEU A 25 -17.58 13.95 -13.53
CA LEU A 25 -18.73 14.75 -13.96
C LEU A 25 -18.31 16.12 -14.52
N HIS A 26 -17.01 16.40 -14.56
CA HIS A 26 -16.48 17.69 -14.97
C HIS A 26 -16.23 17.76 -16.45
N LEU A 27 -16.54 18.91 -17.04
CA LEU A 27 -16.31 19.17 -18.45
C LEU A 27 -14.95 19.84 -18.67
N PRO A 28 -14.16 19.42 -19.68
CA PRO A 28 -12.84 19.97 -19.94
C PRO A 28 -12.93 21.44 -20.37
N TYR A 29 -12.09 22.29 -19.77
CA TYR A 29 -12.01 23.70 -20.13
C TYR A 29 -11.49 23.85 -21.57
N THR A 30 -12.37 24.29 -22.48
CA THR A 30 -12.04 24.52 -23.89
C THR A 30 -11.70 26.00 -24.13
N GLY A 31 -10.71 26.54 -23.40
CA GLY A 31 -9.94 27.71 -23.85
C GLY A 31 -10.68 29.04 -24.06
N GLY A 32 -11.95 29.15 -23.67
CA GLY A 32 -12.76 30.35 -23.77
C GLY A 32 -14.17 30.03 -23.29
N TYR A 33 -14.82 30.96 -22.61
CA TYR A 33 -16.20 30.81 -22.16
C TYR A 33 -17.07 30.25 -23.29
N ILE A 34 -17.62 29.05 -23.13
CA ILE A 34 -18.76 28.64 -23.94
C ILE A 34 -19.97 29.28 -23.27
N THR A 35 -20.26 30.51 -23.68
CA THR A 35 -21.38 31.27 -23.16
C THR A 35 -22.66 30.77 -23.84
N ASN A 36 -23.49 30.02 -23.11
CA ASN A 36 -24.84 29.60 -23.48
C ASN A 36 -24.91 28.56 -24.65
N ASP A 37 -25.96 27.73 -24.66
CA ASP A 37 -26.32 26.78 -25.74
C ASP A 37 -25.44 25.52 -25.96
N ILE A 38 -24.75 25.02 -24.93
CA ILE A 38 -24.24 23.64 -25.03
C ILE A 38 -25.43 22.69 -24.95
N GLN A 39 -25.57 21.78 -25.91
CA GLN A 39 -26.55 20.67 -25.88
C GLN A 39 -25.89 19.31 -25.64
N SER A 40 -24.66 19.13 -26.14
CA SER A 40 -23.87 17.91 -25.93
C SER A 40 -22.38 18.16 -26.11
N ILE A 41 -21.56 17.36 -25.44
CA ILE A 41 -20.11 17.26 -25.61
C ILE A 41 -19.76 15.77 -25.72
N LYS A 42 -18.92 15.40 -26.68
CA LYS A 42 -18.54 14.00 -26.95
C LYS A 42 -17.08 13.73 -26.62
N ASN A 43 -16.76 12.48 -26.28
CA ASN A 43 -15.40 12.00 -25.99
C ASN A 43 -14.69 12.81 -24.88
N ILE A 44 -15.41 13.08 -23.79
CA ILE A 44 -14.87 13.67 -22.57
C ILE A 44 -13.94 12.66 -21.91
N LYS A 45 -12.68 13.04 -21.76
CA LYS A 45 -11.70 12.25 -21.02
C LYS A 45 -11.99 12.34 -19.52
N THR A 46 -11.98 11.21 -18.83
CA THR A 46 -12.09 11.17 -17.38
C THR A 46 -10.70 11.22 -16.75
N ARG A 47 -10.63 11.63 -15.48
CA ARG A 47 -9.38 11.61 -14.69
C ARG A 47 -9.16 10.20 -14.12
N VAL A 48 -7.93 9.86 -13.77
CA VAL A 48 -7.54 8.61 -13.09
C VAL A 48 -6.84 8.82 -11.74
N SER A 49 -6.70 10.05 -11.24
CA SER A 49 -6.39 10.29 -9.81
C SER A 49 -6.33 11.78 -9.49
N GLY A 50 -6.64 12.15 -8.24
CA GLY A 50 -6.29 13.46 -7.65
C GLY A 50 -7.01 14.70 -8.20
N GLY A 51 -7.97 14.55 -9.11
CA GLY A 51 -8.66 15.70 -9.70
C GLY A 51 -7.77 16.55 -10.61
N ASP A 52 -6.63 16.05 -11.10
CA ASP A 52 -5.83 16.73 -12.10
C ASP A 52 -6.34 16.38 -13.53
N VAL A 53 -6.44 17.38 -14.41
CA VAL A 53 -6.73 17.17 -15.83
C VAL A 53 -5.55 16.55 -16.59
N SER A 54 -4.34 16.61 -16.05
CA SER A 54 -3.16 16.02 -16.67
C SER A 54 -3.10 14.49 -16.51
N THR A 55 -3.79 13.95 -15.50
CA THR A 55 -3.96 12.51 -15.24
C THR A 55 -5.22 11.97 -15.93
N CYS A 56 -5.50 12.38 -17.17
CA CYS A 56 -6.61 11.81 -17.94
C CYS A 56 -6.35 10.32 -18.22
N GLY A 57 -7.36 9.47 -18.05
CA GLY A 57 -7.20 8.03 -18.26
C GLY A 57 -8.35 7.34 -18.99
N ARG A 58 -8.55 6.07 -18.62
CA ARG A 58 -8.99 4.96 -19.47
C ARG A 58 -10.48 4.92 -19.84
N ILE A 59 -11.31 5.72 -19.17
CA ILE A 59 -12.74 5.82 -19.43
C ILE A 59 -12.99 7.11 -20.22
N GLU A 60 -13.65 6.98 -21.37
CA GLU A 60 -14.16 8.13 -22.10
C GLU A 60 -15.68 8.16 -21.94
N GLY A 61 -16.23 9.37 -21.87
CA GLY A 61 -17.66 9.56 -21.75
C GLY A 61 -18.22 10.67 -22.62
N ASP A 62 -19.54 10.75 -22.66
CA ASP A 62 -20.25 11.82 -23.35
C ASP A 62 -21.11 12.58 -22.33
N PHE A 63 -21.35 13.86 -22.58
CA PHE A 63 -22.25 14.68 -21.81
C PHE A 63 -23.37 15.20 -22.71
N SER A 64 -24.60 15.23 -22.22
CA SER A 64 -25.74 15.83 -22.91
C SER A 64 -26.70 16.46 -21.91
N LEU A 65 -27.45 17.46 -22.35
CA LEU A 65 -28.49 18.06 -21.53
C LEU A 65 -29.81 18.22 -22.28
N LEU A 66 -30.87 18.18 -21.49
CA LEU A 66 -32.20 18.60 -21.90
C LEU A 66 -32.66 19.68 -20.92
N ALA A 67 -32.76 20.90 -21.43
CA ALA A 67 -33.35 21.99 -20.68
C ALA A 67 -34.84 21.71 -20.42
N GLY A 68 -35.34 22.07 -19.24
CA GLY A 68 -36.77 22.01 -18.92
C GLY A 68 -37.62 23.03 -19.68
N HIS A 69 -37.01 23.93 -20.46
CA HIS A 69 -37.69 25.02 -21.16
C HIS A 69 -37.15 25.23 -22.59
N THR A 70 -37.98 25.76 -23.48
CA THR A 70 -37.60 26.05 -24.88
C THR A 70 -36.57 27.17 -24.94
N VAL A 71 -35.46 26.94 -25.64
CA VAL A 71 -34.45 27.98 -25.93
C VAL A 71 -35.10 29.14 -26.70
N GLY A 72 -34.85 30.38 -26.26
CA GLY A 72 -35.35 31.63 -26.84
C GLY A 72 -36.70 32.10 -26.31
N GLN A 73 -37.43 31.27 -25.56
CA GLN A 73 -38.71 31.66 -24.94
C GLN A 73 -38.45 32.37 -23.60
N ASP A 74 -39.13 33.50 -23.36
CA ASP A 74 -39.02 34.31 -22.13
C ASP A 74 -37.59 34.79 -21.77
N GLY A 75 -36.74 34.95 -22.79
CA GLY A 75 -35.34 35.38 -22.61
C GLY A 75 -34.43 34.27 -22.07
N TYR A 76 -34.91 33.01 -22.03
CA TYR A 76 -34.10 31.86 -21.70
C TYR A 76 -33.16 31.51 -22.86
N ASN A 77 -31.86 31.58 -22.64
CA ASN A 77 -30.84 31.29 -23.65
C ASN A 77 -30.26 29.87 -23.49
N GLY A 78 -31.04 28.92 -22.96
CA GLY A 78 -30.53 27.59 -22.63
C GLY A 78 -29.81 27.52 -21.28
N ALA A 79 -29.35 26.33 -20.91
CA ALA A 79 -28.53 26.14 -19.72
C ALA A 79 -27.11 26.61 -20.01
N ASP A 80 -26.56 27.46 -19.14
CA ASP A 80 -25.18 27.90 -19.25
C ASP A 80 -24.28 26.92 -18.48
N ILE A 81 -23.22 26.47 -19.13
CA ILE A 81 -22.24 25.57 -18.52
C ILE A 81 -20.96 26.33 -18.35
N GLN A 82 -20.71 26.78 -17.13
CA GLN A 82 -19.47 27.45 -16.81
C GLN A 82 -18.47 26.42 -16.27
N THR A 83 -17.50 26.06 -17.10
CA THR A 83 -16.28 25.39 -16.63
C THR A 83 -15.28 26.45 -16.21
N ARG A 84 -14.98 26.57 -14.92
CA ARG A 84 -13.86 27.40 -14.43
C ARG A 84 -12.64 26.50 -14.23
N TYR A 85 -11.44 27.03 -14.55
CA TYR A 85 -10.12 26.41 -14.34
C TYR A 85 -10.14 25.06 -13.63
N SER A 86 -9.91 23.94 -14.33
CA SER A 86 -9.66 22.57 -13.82
C SER A 86 -10.38 22.09 -12.53
N ALA A 87 -11.42 22.76 -12.03
CA ALA A 87 -11.82 22.69 -10.63
C ALA A 87 -13.32 22.52 -10.36
N ALA A 88 -14.18 23.00 -11.27
CA ALA A 88 -15.63 22.91 -11.10
C ALA A 88 -16.39 23.01 -12.42
N THR A 89 -17.52 22.31 -12.50
CA THR A 89 -18.54 22.49 -13.53
C THR A 89 -19.78 23.11 -12.89
N THR A 90 -20.19 24.27 -13.38
CA THR A 90 -21.44 24.92 -12.97
C THR A 90 -22.51 24.73 -14.03
N LEU A 91 -23.64 24.12 -13.66
CA LEU A 91 -24.85 24.07 -14.48
C LEU A 91 -25.78 25.21 -14.04
N HIS A 92 -26.07 26.14 -14.94
CA HIS A 92 -26.99 27.25 -14.69
C HIS A 92 -28.35 27.00 -15.34
N ASP A 93 -29.40 27.48 -14.69
CA ASP A 93 -30.76 27.52 -15.25
C ASP A 93 -31.31 26.15 -15.71
N LEU A 94 -30.84 25.07 -15.10
CA LEU A 94 -31.45 23.75 -15.29
C LEU A 94 -32.82 23.77 -14.57
N GLY A 95 -33.92 23.66 -15.32
CA GLY A 95 -35.28 23.67 -14.74
C GLY A 95 -35.86 25.07 -14.47
N ARG A 96 -35.51 26.08 -15.28
CA ARG A 96 -35.73 27.51 -14.99
C ARG A 96 -37.19 27.99 -14.69
N TYR A 97 -38.22 27.18 -14.86
CA TYR A 97 -39.62 27.61 -14.61
C TYR A 97 -40.42 26.49 -13.93
N ASP A 98 -41.27 26.86 -12.95
CA ASP A 98 -42.03 26.04 -11.98
C ASP A 98 -43.03 25.00 -12.56
N ASN A 99 -42.81 24.57 -13.79
CA ASN A 99 -43.39 23.38 -14.35
C ASN A 99 -42.74 22.15 -13.69
N ILE A 100 -43.33 21.68 -12.59
CA ILE A 100 -42.94 20.48 -11.84
C ILE A 100 -42.91 19.23 -12.76
N GLU A 101 -43.68 19.24 -13.85
CA GLU A 101 -43.81 18.13 -14.80
C GLU A 101 -42.65 18.08 -15.82
N GLY A 102 -41.85 19.15 -15.92
CA GLY A 102 -40.92 19.41 -17.01
C GLY A 102 -39.43 19.30 -16.66
N ARG A 103 -39.05 18.49 -15.66
CA ARG A 103 -37.69 18.39 -15.11
C ARG A 103 -36.56 18.50 -16.15
N GLY A 104 -35.58 19.35 -15.86
CA GLY A 104 -34.34 19.43 -16.62
C GLY A 104 -33.43 18.25 -16.26
N ILE A 105 -32.70 17.70 -17.23
CA ILE A 105 -31.77 16.59 -17.00
C ILE A 105 -30.40 16.86 -17.60
N ALA A 106 -29.38 16.38 -16.90
CA ALA A 106 -28.00 16.30 -17.37
C ALA A 106 -27.56 14.84 -17.36
N VAL A 107 -26.93 14.39 -18.44
CA VAL A 107 -26.62 12.99 -18.69
C VAL A 107 -25.14 12.82 -18.96
N TRP A 108 -24.52 11.84 -18.31
CA TRP A 108 -23.17 11.37 -18.56
C TRP A 108 -23.21 9.90 -18.98
N ASP A 109 -22.69 9.59 -20.17
CA ASP A 109 -22.54 8.21 -20.65
C ASP A 109 -21.08 7.78 -20.45
N PHE A 110 -20.84 6.62 -19.85
CA PHE A 110 -19.52 6.05 -19.60
C PHE A 110 -19.42 4.63 -20.16
N ASN A 111 -18.22 4.22 -20.59
CA ASN A 111 -17.94 2.86 -21.04
C ASN A 111 -16.90 2.17 -20.15
N PHE A 112 -17.34 1.14 -19.40
CA PHE A 112 -16.54 0.33 -18.49
C PHE A 112 -16.02 -0.97 -19.13
N SER A 113 -16.16 -1.16 -20.44
CA SER A 113 -15.69 -2.37 -21.13
C SER A 113 -14.19 -2.59 -20.91
N GLY A 114 -13.81 -3.77 -20.42
CA GLY A 114 -12.41 -4.15 -20.22
C GLY A 114 -11.76 -3.56 -18.96
N ILE A 115 -12.54 -3.01 -18.04
CA ILE A 115 -12.10 -2.63 -16.69
C ILE A 115 -12.31 -3.81 -15.74
N VAL A 116 -11.37 -4.03 -14.82
CA VAL A 116 -11.44 -5.09 -13.80
C VAL A 116 -12.48 -4.76 -12.74
N SER A 117 -13.00 -5.77 -12.04
CA SER A 117 -13.95 -5.60 -10.93
C SER A 117 -13.26 -4.83 -9.80
N ASN A 118 -13.92 -3.75 -9.37
CA ASN A 118 -13.57 -2.89 -8.24
C ASN A 118 -14.85 -2.68 -7.42
N ALA A 119 -14.75 -2.22 -6.17
CA ALA A 119 -15.90 -1.53 -5.59
C ALA A 119 -16.04 -0.16 -6.26
N TRP A 120 -17.29 0.28 -6.42
CA TRP A 120 -17.62 1.47 -7.18
C TRP A 120 -18.53 2.39 -6.40
N GLU A 121 -18.19 3.68 -6.38
CA GLU A 121 -19.01 4.69 -5.73
C GLU A 121 -19.26 5.86 -6.68
N LEU A 122 -20.46 6.43 -6.66
CA LEU A 122 -20.70 7.77 -7.16
C LEU A 122 -20.52 8.75 -6.02
N LYS A 123 -19.50 9.61 -6.12
CA LYS A 123 -19.29 10.75 -5.23
C LYS A 123 -19.79 12.02 -5.90
N VAL A 124 -20.57 12.82 -5.18
CA VAL A 124 -21.03 14.14 -5.64
C VAL A 124 -20.72 15.14 -4.54
N ASP A 125 -19.81 16.07 -4.84
CA ASP A 125 -19.49 17.21 -3.99
C ASP A 125 -20.11 18.48 -4.59
N PHE A 126 -21.04 19.07 -3.85
CA PHE A 126 -21.75 20.26 -4.26
C PHE A 126 -21.46 21.47 -3.38
N LYS A 127 -21.34 22.63 -4.04
CA LYS A 127 -21.15 23.92 -3.39
C LYS A 127 -22.27 24.90 -3.72
N ASP A 128 -22.74 25.62 -2.70
CA ASP A 128 -23.68 26.75 -2.82
C ASP A 128 -25.08 26.40 -3.38
N ARG A 129 -25.71 25.31 -2.89
CA ARG A 129 -27.13 25.06 -3.15
C ARG A 129 -28.00 26.08 -2.42
N ARG A 130 -28.99 26.65 -3.11
CA ARG A 130 -29.94 27.59 -2.51
C ARG A 130 -30.84 26.86 -1.51
N ALA A 131 -30.80 27.24 -0.23
CA ALA A 131 -31.55 26.58 0.84
C ALA A 131 -33.08 26.70 0.73
N SER A 132 -33.61 27.49 -0.22
CA SER A 132 -35.04 27.73 -0.40
C SER A 132 -35.75 26.72 -1.31
N ASP A 133 -35.05 25.71 -1.79
CA ASP A 133 -35.65 24.69 -2.66
C ASP A 133 -36.74 23.94 -1.91
N THR A 134 -37.79 23.50 -2.62
CA THR A 134 -38.91 22.73 -2.04
C THR A 134 -39.01 21.31 -2.60
N ILE A 135 -38.15 20.96 -3.56
CA ILE A 135 -38.17 19.69 -4.29
C ILE A 135 -36.75 19.09 -4.28
N PRO A 136 -36.58 17.78 -4.02
CA PRO A 136 -35.28 17.13 -4.04
C PRO A 136 -34.75 16.98 -5.48
N ASP A 137 -33.43 17.02 -5.63
CA ASP A 137 -32.78 16.62 -6.88
C ASP A 137 -32.49 15.13 -6.82
N GLU A 138 -32.58 14.46 -7.96
CA GLU A 138 -32.54 13.01 -8.00
C GLU A 138 -31.45 12.51 -8.95
N TRP A 139 -30.79 11.43 -8.56
CA TRP A 139 -29.80 10.74 -9.36
C TRP A 139 -30.35 9.41 -9.83
N TYR A 140 -30.22 9.16 -11.12
CA TYR A 140 -30.64 7.93 -11.78
C TYR A 140 -29.49 7.31 -12.56
N ILE A 141 -29.58 6.00 -12.77
CA ILE A 141 -28.64 5.24 -13.60
C ILE A 141 -29.41 4.35 -14.57
N SER A 142 -28.92 4.23 -15.80
CA SER A 142 -29.40 3.30 -16.81
C SER A 142 -28.25 2.46 -17.35
N PHE A 143 -28.50 1.16 -17.51
CA PHE A 143 -27.51 0.16 -17.90
C PHE A 143 -28.22 -1.11 -18.39
N SER A 144 -27.48 -1.99 -19.04
CA SER A 144 -27.95 -3.33 -19.37
C SER A 144 -27.51 -4.31 -18.27
N GLY A 145 -28.45 -5.09 -17.72
CA GLY A 145 -28.18 -5.99 -16.58
C GLY A 145 -29.27 -5.89 -15.51
N LEU A 146 -29.30 -6.82 -14.55
CA LEU A 146 -30.31 -6.86 -13.46
C LEU A 146 -31.76 -6.70 -13.96
N GLY A 147 -32.08 -7.31 -15.10
CA GLY A 147 -33.39 -7.24 -15.74
C GLY A 147 -33.71 -5.91 -16.44
N ARG A 148 -32.71 -5.09 -16.75
CA ARG A 148 -32.85 -3.76 -17.38
C ARG A 148 -32.12 -3.66 -18.70
N THR A 149 -32.54 -2.67 -19.49
CA THR A 149 -31.92 -2.30 -20.76
C THR A 149 -31.42 -0.86 -20.71
N LEU A 150 -30.21 -0.62 -21.20
CA LEU A 150 -29.65 0.71 -21.33
C LEU A 150 -30.57 1.62 -22.17
N ASP A 151 -30.85 2.82 -21.68
CA ASP A 151 -31.48 3.87 -22.47
C ASP A 151 -30.46 4.54 -23.40
N THR A 152 -30.74 4.51 -24.70
CA THR A 152 -29.91 5.14 -25.74
C THR A 152 -30.60 6.36 -26.36
N THR A 153 -31.60 6.94 -25.69
CA THR A 153 -32.36 8.07 -26.22
C THR A 153 -31.44 9.29 -26.36
N ASP A 154 -31.47 9.95 -27.52
CA ASP A 154 -30.80 11.23 -27.70
C ASP A 154 -31.62 12.35 -27.05
N ILE A 155 -31.24 12.69 -25.82
CA ILE A 155 -31.98 13.66 -25.02
C ILE A 155 -31.97 15.08 -25.61
N THR A 156 -31.04 15.39 -26.51
CA THR A 156 -30.96 16.71 -27.16
C THR A 156 -32.09 16.93 -28.17
N THR A 157 -32.74 15.86 -28.61
CA THR A 157 -33.85 15.89 -29.57
C THR A 157 -35.24 15.89 -28.92
N LEU A 158 -35.29 15.71 -27.60
CA LEU A 158 -36.55 15.65 -26.87
C LEU A 158 -37.17 17.04 -26.71
N ALA A 159 -38.49 17.08 -26.61
CA ALA A 159 -39.18 18.31 -26.27
C ALA A 159 -38.76 18.77 -24.86
N PRO A 160 -38.58 20.09 -24.65
CA PRO A 160 -38.36 20.63 -23.31
C PRO A 160 -39.41 20.12 -22.33
N GLY A 161 -38.96 19.64 -21.18
CA GLY A 161 -39.83 19.05 -20.17
C GLY A 161 -40.08 17.54 -20.29
N ALA A 162 -39.55 16.86 -21.31
CA ALA A 162 -39.70 15.41 -21.43
C ALA A 162 -38.90 14.58 -20.40
N GLY A 163 -38.06 15.21 -19.58
CA GLY A 163 -37.14 14.53 -18.66
C GLY A 163 -37.84 13.60 -17.65
N GLN A 164 -38.95 14.03 -17.06
CA GLN A 164 -39.70 13.18 -16.12
C GLN A 164 -40.30 11.94 -16.80
N GLY A 165 -40.82 12.10 -18.02
CA GLY A 165 -41.35 10.99 -18.80
C GLY A 165 -40.27 9.94 -19.09
N LEU A 166 -39.06 10.40 -19.46
CA LEU A 166 -37.92 9.52 -19.71
C LEU A 166 -37.52 8.73 -18.45
N LEU A 167 -37.39 9.40 -17.31
CA LEU A 167 -36.94 8.78 -16.05
C LEU A 167 -37.98 7.87 -15.39
N SER A 168 -39.26 7.97 -15.79
CA SER A 168 -40.33 7.11 -15.29
C SER A 168 -40.30 5.67 -15.82
N ASP A 169 -39.49 5.38 -16.85
CA ASP A 169 -39.33 4.04 -17.40
C ASP A 169 -38.43 3.17 -16.49
N VAL A 170 -39.07 2.49 -15.54
CA VAL A 170 -38.40 1.59 -14.58
C VAL A 170 -37.72 0.38 -15.21
N SER A 171 -38.01 0.08 -16.48
CA SER A 171 -37.30 -0.97 -17.22
C SER A 171 -35.90 -0.53 -17.68
N LYS A 172 -35.66 0.79 -17.68
CA LYS A 172 -34.40 1.40 -18.10
C LYS A 172 -33.64 2.09 -16.97
N TYR A 173 -34.35 2.70 -16.02
CA TYR A 173 -33.75 3.52 -14.97
C TYR A 173 -33.93 2.94 -13.55
N ILE A 174 -32.94 3.18 -12.70
CA ILE A 174 -33.00 3.03 -11.25
C ILE A 174 -32.64 4.36 -10.60
N LYS A 175 -33.40 4.79 -9.60
CA LYS A 175 -33.00 5.90 -8.71
C LYS A 175 -31.94 5.40 -7.74
N ILE A 176 -30.75 5.99 -7.79
CA ILE A 176 -29.62 5.63 -6.93
C ILE A 176 -29.50 6.53 -5.70
N GLY A 177 -30.05 7.75 -5.77
CA GLY A 177 -29.93 8.72 -4.71
C GLY A 177 -30.78 9.95 -4.91
N GLU A 178 -30.84 10.79 -3.87
CA GLU A 178 -31.41 12.12 -3.94
C GLU A 178 -30.62 13.09 -3.06
N LEU A 179 -30.63 14.37 -3.44
CA LEU A 179 -30.17 15.47 -2.62
C LEU A 179 -31.38 16.06 -1.89
N PRO A 180 -31.53 15.83 -0.57
CA PRO A 180 -32.74 16.22 0.14
C PRO A 180 -32.97 17.73 0.13
N VAL A 181 -34.23 18.13 0.35
CA VAL A 181 -34.64 19.53 0.40
C VAL A 181 -33.93 20.26 1.55
N GLY A 182 -33.38 21.45 1.28
CA GLY A 182 -32.86 22.37 2.31
C GLY A 182 -31.51 21.99 2.93
N VAL A 183 -30.72 21.11 2.32
CA VAL A 183 -29.42 20.69 2.87
C VAL A 183 -28.29 21.64 2.45
N ALA A 184 -27.38 21.91 3.40
CA ALA A 184 -26.16 22.67 3.18
C ALA A 184 -25.18 21.93 2.24
N ALA A 185 -24.27 22.68 1.62
CA ALA A 185 -23.15 22.16 0.81
C ALA A 185 -22.47 20.94 1.46
N GLY A 186 -22.09 19.94 0.66
CA GLY A 186 -21.48 18.73 1.18
C GLY A 186 -21.25 17.63 0.14
N ILE A 187 -20.70 16.51 0.64
CA ILE A 187 -20.31 15.34 -0.14
C ILE A 187 -21.32 14.21 0.08
N TYR A 188 -21.77 13.62 -1.01
CA TYR A 188 -22.71 12.50 -1.03
C TYR A 188 -22.12 11.35 -1.81
N THR A 189 -22.28 10.14 -1.28
CA THR A 189 -21.69 8.94 -1.86
C THR A 189 -22.75 7.86 -1.97
N TRP A 190 -22.81 7.19 -3.11
CA TRP A 190 -23.69 6.05 -3.36
C TRP A 190 -22.88 4.88 -3.92
N ASP A 191 -23.03 3.70 -3.32
CA ASP A 191 -22.43 2.46 -3.82
C ASP A 191 -23.12 2.02 -5.12
N LEU A 192 -22.32 1.81 -6.16
CA LEU A 192 -22.72 1.38 -7.50
C LEU A 192 -22.08 0.07 -7.92
N THR A 193 -21.42 -0.65 -7.01
CA THR A 193 -20.63 -1.85 -7.31
C THR A 193 -21.43 -2.88 -8.11
N GLU A 194 -22.58 -3.31 -7.59
CA GLU A 194 -23.44 -4.31 -8.24
C GLU A 194 -23.93 -3.84 -9.63
N ILE A 195 -24.19 -2.54 -9.78
CA ILE A 195 -24.69 -1.96 -11.03
C ILE A 195 -23.60 -1.94 -12.09
N ILE A 196 -22.38 -1.52 -11.75
CA ILE A 196 -21.26 -1.45 -12.69
C ILE A 196 -20.80 -2.86 -13.08
N GLU A 197 -20.74 -3.81 -12.14
CA GLU A 197 -20.44 -5.20 -12.46
C GLU A 197 -21.48 -5.82 -13.41
N ALA A 198 -22.77 -5.56 -13.16
CA ALA A 198 -23.83 -6.00 -14.07
C ALA A 198 -23.70 -5.35 -15.45
N ALA A 199 -23.39 -4.06 -15.52
CA ALA A 199 -23.18 -3.36 -16.78
C ALA A 199 -21.97 -3.92 -17.55
N GLN A 200 -20.84 -4.15 -16.88
CA GLN A 200 -19.62 -4.76 -17.45
C GLN A 200 -19.91 -6.11 -18.09
N ALA A 201 -20.70 -6.96 -17.42
CA ALA A 201 -21.12 -8.25 -17.97
C ALA A 201 -22.01 -8.14 -19.23
N ASN A 202 -22.57 -6.95 -19.52
CA ASN A 202 -23.52 -6.69 -20.60
C ASN A 202 -23.06 -5.55 -21.54
N GLY A 203 -21.75 -5.40 -21.76
CA GLY A 203 -21.19 -4.44 -22.72
C GLY A 203 -20.66 -3.14 -22.12
N GLY A 204 -20.64 -3.03 -20.79
CA GLY A 204 -19.92 -2.01 -20.03
C GLY A 204 -20.49 -0.59 -20.05
N THR A 205 -21.51 -0.30 -20.85
CA THR A 205 -22.05 1.06 -20.93
C THR A 205 -23.00 1.37 -19.78
N VAL A 206 -22.79 2.52 -19.15
CA VAL A 206 -23.61 3.07 -18.07
C VAL A 206 -23.96 4.52 -18.40
N ARG A 207 -25.21 4.90 -18.16
CA ARG A 207 -25.73 6.25 -18.29
C ARG A 207 -26.10 6.78 -16.91
N LEU A 208 -25.39 7.79 -16.43
CA LEU A 208 -25.72 8.51 -15.20
C LEU A 208 -26.56 9.74 -15.53
N VAL A 209 -27.64 9.97 -14.78
CA VAL A 209 -28.55 11.09 -14.99
C VAL A 209 -28.76 11.86 -13.71
N TYR A 210 -28.51 13.16 -13.76
CA TYR A 210 -28.94 14.12 -12.76
C TYR A 210 -30.26 14.75 -13.20
N SER A 211 -31.27 14.67 -12.34
CA SER A 211 -32.60 15.24 -12.55
C SER A 211 -32.83 16.39 -11.59
N CYS A 212 -33.01 17.57 -12.17
CA CYS A 212 -33.37 18.79 -11.46
C CYS A 212 -34.88 19.03 -11.60
N ALA A 213 -35.54 19.26 -10.47
CA ALA A 213 -36.98 19.48 -10.41
C ALA A 213 -37.40 20.90 -10.00
N GLY A 214 -36.45 21.77 -9.69
CA GLY A 214 -36.71 23.16 -9.29
C GLY A 214 -35.86 24.17 -10.06
N TYR A 215 -36.19 25.45 -9.92
CA TYR A 215 -35.29 26.53 -10.37
C TYR A 215 -34.09 26.61 -9.42
N HIS A 216 -32.90 26.24 -9.90
CA HIS A 216 -31.64 26.49 -9.19
C HIS A 216 -30.82 27.53 -9.95
N ASP A 217 -30.26 28.50 -9.22
CA ASP A 217 -29.38 29.51 -9.83
C ASP A 217 -28.12 28.80 -10.41
N ASN A 218 -27.39 28.04 -9.58
CA ASN A 218 -26.15 27.36 -9.96
C ASN A 218 -26.05 25.98 -9.27
N ILE A 219 -25.77 24.92 -10.01
CA ILE A 219 -25.32 23.64 -9.45
C ILE A 219 -23.82 23.51 -9.73
N ASN A 220 -23.00 23.59 -8.68
CA ASN A 220 -21.55 23.47 -8.80
C ASN A 220 -21.11 22.07 -8.41
N LEU A 221 -20.60 21.29 -9.37
CA LEU A 221 -19.93 20.03 -9.12
C LEU A 221 -18.43 20.30 -8.92
N LEU A 222 -17.87 19.84 -7.81
CA LEU A 222 -16.44 20.02 -7.45
C LEU A 222 -15.57 18.83 -7.87
N ASN A 223 -14.24 19.02 -7.87
CA ASN A 223 -13.24 18.19 -8.56
C ASN A 223 -13.25 16.70 -8.27
N ASP A 224 -13.77 16.37 -7.12
CA ASP A 224 -13.92 15.04 -6.55
C ASP A 224 -15.30 14.43 -6.84
N SER A 225 -16.12 15.08 -7.66
CA SER A 225 -17.40 14.55 -8.13
C SER A 225 -17.21 13.61 -9.33
N GLY A 226 -17.72 12.39 -9.19
CA GLY A 226 -17.72 11.38 -10.23
C GLY A 226 -17.74 9.94 -9.72
N LEU A 227 -17.48 9.03 -10.64
CA LEU A 227 -17.37 7.60 -10.37
C LEU A 227 -15.98 7.29 -9.85
N ILE A 228 -15.96 6.70 -8.67
CA ILE A 228 -14.78 6.31 -7.91
C ILE A 228 -14.67 4.79 -7.97
N ALA A 229 -13.49 4.30 -8.35
CA ALA A 229 -13.10 2.93 -8.12
C ALA A 229 -12.37 2.82 -6.79
N THR A 230 -12.88 2.00 -5.88
CA THR A 230 -12.19 1.58 -4.67
C THR A 230 -11.76 0.13 -4.90
N ASN A 231 -10.45 -0.12 -5.04
CA ASN A 231 -9.97 -1.48 -5.26
C ASN A 231 -10.33 -2.36 -4.04
N THR A 232 -11.12 -3.42 -4.24
CA THR A 232 -11.43 -4.43 -3.22
C THR A 232 -10.28 -5.42 -2.98
N THR A 233 -9.27 -5.44 -3.85
CA THR A 233 -7.99 -6.14 -3.68
C THR A 233 -6.85 -5.15 -3.56
N SER A 234 -6.96 -4.16 -2.66
CA SER A 234 -5.80 -3.35 -2.30
C SER A 234 -4.75 -4.25 -1.67
N GLY A 235 -3.50 -4.13 -2.12
CA GLY A 235 -2.40 -4.70 -1.38
C GLY A 235 -2.47 -4.26 0.09
N THR A 236 -2.26 -5.20 1.00
CA THR A 236 -2.15 -4.85 2.41
C THR A 236 -0.85 -4.09 2.55
N PRO A 237 -0.86 -2.91 3.17
CA PRO A 237 0.37 -2.23 3.52
C PRO A 237 1.25 -3.16 4.34
N VAL A 238 2.54 -3.19 4.02
CA VAL A 238 3.49 -3.99 4.76
C VAL A 238 3.95 -3.16 5.95
N GLU A 239 3.80 -3.70 7.16
CA GLU A 239 4.33 -3.01 8.34
C GLU A 239 5.86 -3.09 8.35
N PHE A 240 6.52 -1.94 8.45
CA PHE A 240 7.96 -1.87 8.67
C PHE A 240 8.26 -2.20 10.12
N SER A 241 8.97 -3.30 10.37
CA SER A 241 9.24 -3.78 11.72
C SER A 241 10.19 -2.86 12.46
N TYR A 242 11.26 -2.39 11.80
CA TYR A 242 12.31 -1.56 12.39
C TYR A 242 13.09 -0.74 11.34
N PHE A 243 13.51 0.47 11.72
CA PHE A 243 14.44 1.30 10.96
C PHE A 243 15.84 1.18 11.56
N PHE A 244 16.81 0.64 10.82
CA PHE A 244 18.20 0.50 11.28
C PHE A 244 19.15 1.33 10.41
N LEU A 245 19.97 2.14 11.07
CA LEU A 245 21.18 2.69 10.46
C LEU A 245 22.32 1.75 10.84
N GLN A 246 22.92 1.08 9.86
CA GLN A 246 24.13 0.29 10.07
C GLN A 246 25.27 0.96 9.33
N ASP A 247 26.27 1.36 10.10
CA ASP A 247 27.54 1.87 9.59
C ASP A 247 28.56 0.73 9.58
N ASP A 248 28.96 0.27 8.39
CA ASP A 248 29.98 -0.76 8.22
C ASP A 248 31.38 -0.13 8.26
N PHE A 249 31.79 0.39 9.43
CA PHE A 249 33.17 0.82 9.65
C PHE A 249 33.99 -0.29 10.30
N GLU A 250 34.66 -1.11 9.48
CA GLU A 250 35.57 -2.16 9.95
C GLU A 250 37.00 -1.61 10.16
N ILE A 251 37.18 -0.70 11.12
CA ILE A 251 38.51 -0.40 11.69
C ILE A 251 38.44 -0.60 13.20
N GLY A 252 38.73 -1.83 13.64
CA GLY A 252 39.11 -2.15 15.01
C GLY A 252 38.08 -1.78 16.09
N THR A 253 37.24 -2.73 16.47
CA THR A 253 36.49 -2.75 17.75
C THR A 253 35.45 -1.64 18.00
N ALA A 254 34.87 -1.01 16.97
CA ALA A 254 33.76 -0.08 17.18
C ALA A 254 32.40 -0.81 17.28
N SER A 255 31.62 -0.43 18.29
CA SER A 255 30.28 -0.95 18.56
C SER A 255 29.23 -0.28 17.68
N SER A 256 28.35 -1.06 17.05
CA SER A 256 27.09 -0.53 16.50
C SER A 256 26.34 0.24 17.57
N THR A 257 26.03 1.51 17.32
CA THR A 257 25.21 2.32 18.21
C THR A 257 23.75 2.15 17.81
N ASN A 258 23.04 1.22 18.48
CA ASN A 258 21.58 1.14 18.41
C ASN A 258 20.99 2.35 19.15
N GLY A 259 20.78 3.46 18.46
CA GLY A 259 20.27 4.71 19.03
C GLY A 259 18.98 5.20 18.38
N VAL A 260 18.04 5.70 19.20
CA VAL A 260 16.87 6.46 18.76
C VAL A 260 17.33 7.78 18.17
N LEU A 261 16.98 8.08 16.91
CA LEU A 261 17.25 9.39 16.30
C LEU A 261 16.40 10.46 17.02
N THR A 262 17.05 11.34 17.78
CA THR A 262 16.41 12.53 18.34
C THR A 262 16.48 13.68 17.34
N ASN A 263 15.45 14.53 17.32
CA ASN A 263 15.37 15.70 16.44
C ASN A 263 16.58 16.64 16.64
N GLY A 264 17.46 16.74 15.65
CA GLY A 264 18.73 17.48 15.69
C GLY A 264 19.89 16.70 15.06
N TRP A 265 20.88 17.40 14.50
CA TRP A 265 22.10 16.79 13.99
C TRP A 265 22.88 16.15 15.14
N ALA A 266 22.91 14.82 15.18
CA ALA A 266 23.71 14.08 16.13
C ALA A 266 25.06 13.73 15.48
N ALA A 267 26.10 14.51 15.77
CA ALA A 267 27.46 14.11 15.43
C ALA A 267 27.84 12.88 16.27
N LEU A 268 28.34 11.83 15.63
CA LEU A 268 28.97 10.69 16.30
C LEU A 268 30.32 11.13 16.90
N SER A 269 30.24 11.83 18.03
CA SER A 269 31.32 12.32 18.91
C SER A 269 32.08 13.60 18.49
N ASP A 270 31.99 14.63 19.35
CA ASP A 270 32.66 15.94 19.21
C ASP A 270 34.20 15.90 19.35
N ASN A 271 34.80 14.73 19.56
CA ASN A 271 36.23 14.57 19.88
C ASN A 271 37.04 13.89 18.77
N MET A 272 36.49 13.76 17.56
CA MET A 272 37.22 13.18 16.45
C MET A 272 38.21 14.18 15.83
N SER A 273 39.39 13.67 15.43
CA SER A 273 40.43 14.39 14.70
C SER A 273 39.84 15.09 13.44
N PRO A 274 40.38 16.23 12.98
CA PRO A 274 39.96 16.86 11.71
C PRO A 274 40.07 15.96 10.46
N SER A 275 40.69 14.79 10.59
CA SER A 275 40.80 13.76 9.54
C SER A 275 39.75 12.65 9.63
N GLN A 276 38.85 12.69 10.63
CA GLN A 276 37.83 11.67 10.84
C GLN A 276 36.47 12.15 10.33
N GLU A 277 35.81 11.23 9.64
CA GLU A 277 34.50 11.34 9.00
C GLU A 277 33.43 11.83 9.98
N LYS A 278 32.66 12.85 9.58
CA LYS A 278 31.45 13.27 10.30
C LYS A 278 30.24 12.78 9.54
N LYS A 279 29.56 11.78 10.10
CA LYS A 279 28.23 11.38 9.63
C LYS A 279 27.18 12.16 10.36
N GLU A 280 26.26 12.69 9.59
CA GLU A 280 25.26 13.62 10.07
C GLU A 280 23.88 13.16 9.59
N TYR A 281 23.03 12.77 10.54
CA TYR A 281 21.64 12.36 10.29
C TYR A 281 20.69 13.38 10.89
N ASN A 282 19.68 13.78 10.13
CA ASN A 282 18.64 14.67 10.62
C ASN A 282 17.26 14.15 10.21
N VAL A 283 16.43 13.86 11.20
CA VAL A 283 15.00 13.60 11.01
C VAL A 283 14.28 14.93 11.23
N ALA A 284 14.01 15.65 10.15
CA ALA A 284 13.30 16.91 10.25
C ALA A 284 11.87 16.67 10.77
N SER A 285 11.25 17.69 11.39
CA SER A 285 9.85 17.63 11.83
C SER A 285 8.83 17.33 10.72
N SER A 286 9.27 17.32 9.46
CA SER A 286 8.49 16.98 8.28
C SER A 286 8.50 15.48 7.92
N GLY A 287 9.19 14.62 8.67
CA GLY A 287 9.28 13.18 8.35
C GLY A 287 10.34 12.84 7.30
N VAL A 288 11.18 13.81 6.94
CA VAL A 288 12.26 13.66 5.96
C VAL A 288 13.52 13.17 6.66
N LEU A 289 14.16 12.14 6.09
CA LEU A 289 15.48 11.67 6.52
C LEU A 289 16.56 12.17 5.56
N ASP A 290 17.50 12.93 6.11
CA ASP A 290 18.71 13.38 5.40
C ASP A 290 19.90 12.48 5.78
N LEU A 291 20.57 11.93 4.77
CA LEU A 291 21.85 11.22 4.91
C LEU A 291 22.96 12.09 4.34
N ARG A 292 24.03 12.30 5.10
CA ARG A 292 25.23 13.02 4.66
C ARG A 292 26.50 12.25 4.97
N ASP A 293 27.33 12.13 3.95
CA ASP A 293 28.71 11.64 4.06
C ASP A 293 29.68 12.82 3.82
N GLU A 294 30.31 13.31 4.90
CA GLU A 294 31.37 14.31 4.84
C GLU A 294 32.75 13.64 5.03
N ILE A 295 33.24 12.94 4.00
CA ILE A 295 34.65 12.48 3.96
C ILE A 295 35.53 13.51 3.25
N SER A 296 36.55 14.00 3.97
CA SER A 296 37.80 14.45 3.34
C SER A 296 38.60 13.20 2.95
N PRO A 297 38.94 12.96 1.66
CA PRO A 297 39.55 11.71 1.22
C PRO A 297 40.95 11.54 1.83
N GLU A 298 41.07 10.77 2.92
CA GLU A 298 42.36 10.24 3.33
C GLU A 298 42.73 9.08 2.39
N LEU A 299 43.68 9.34 1.49
CA LEU A 299 44.25 8.34 0.60
C LEU A 299 45.03 7.31 1.42
N VAL A 300 44.44 6.15 1.70
CA VAL A 300 45.18 5.01 2.25
C VAL A 300 45.93 4.33 1.11
N GLY A 301 47.21 4.70 0.94
CA GLY A 301 48.06 4.12 -0.10
C GLY A 301 47.91 4.73 -1.49
N GLY A 302 47.30 5.91 -1.62
CA GLY A 302 47.15 6.63 -2.89
C GLY A 302 45.88 6.28 -3.68
N GLU A 303 45.09 5.33 -3.19
CA GLU A 303 43.79 4.99 -3.76
C GLU A 303 42.66 5.44 -2.81
N PRO A 304 41.58 6.04 -3.33
CA PRO A 304 40.40 6.34 -2.52
C PRO A 304 39.74 5.04 -2.10
N VAL A 305 39.65 4.82 -0.78
CA VAL A 305 38.85 3.71 -0.24
C VAL A 305 37.40 4.16 -0.26
N GLY A 306 36.59 3.60 -1.15
CA GLY A 306 35.18 3.97 -1.28
C GLY A 306 34.40 3.43 -0.10
N LEU A 307 34.19 4.26 0.91
CA LEU A 307 33.25 3.99 1.98
C LEU A 307 31.82 4.14 1.44
N PHE A 308 30.92 3.32 1.95
CA PHE A 308 29.51 3.29 1.58
C PHE A 308 28.70 3.57 2.83
N ASP A 309 27.82 4.55 2.76
CA ASP A 309 26.81 4.76 3.79
C ASP A 309 25.53 4.04 3.39
N SER A 310 25.02 3.19 4.28
CA SER A 310 23.82 2.41 3.99
C SER A 310 22.74 2.59 5.05
N VAL A 311 21.50 2.69 4.57
CA VAL A 311 20.28 2.65 5.36
C VAL A 311 19.57 1.34 5.08
N PHE A 312 19.15 0.66 6.14
CA PHE A 312 18.43 -0.59 6.05
C PHE A 312 17.04 -0.42 6.69
N ILE A 313 16.02 -0.69 5.89
CA ILE A 313 14.62 -0.69 6.33
C ILE A 313 14.15 -2.13 6.25
N ASN A 314 14.02 -2.78 7.41
CA ASN A 314 13.54 -4.16 7.49
C ASN A 314 12.02 -4.16 7.60
N PHE A 315 11.39 -5.12 6.92
CA PHE A 315 9.95 -5.36 6.95
C PHE A 315 9.67 -6.86 7.06
N GLU A 316 8.43 -7.20 7.37
CA GLU A 316 8.01 -8.61 7.44
C GLU A 316 8.23 -9.32 6.10
N ASN A 317 8.61 -10.59 6.14
CA ASN A 317 8.85 -11.40 4.95
C ASN A 317 7.67 -11.36 3.98
N ILE A 318 7.90 -10.93 2.75
CA ILE A 318 6.91 -10.90 1.66
C ILE A 318 7.28 -11.96 0.65
N ALA A 319 6.57 -13.09 0.70
CA ALA A 319 6.80 -14.20 -0.21
C ALA A 319 5.89 -14.08 -1.45
N LEU A 320 6.47 -13.90 -2.63
CA LEU A 320 5.73 -13.92 -3.89
C LEU A 320 5.64 -15.36 -4.40
N THR A 321 4.63 -16.11 -3.96
CA THR A 321 4.55 -17.57 -4.14
C THR A 321 3.67 -18.00 -5.30
N ASN A 322 2.65 -17.21 -5.63
CA ASN A 322 1.66 -17.49 -6.65
C ASN A 322 1.76 -16.51 -7.82
N ASP A 323 1.25 -16.92 -8.98
CA ASP A 323 1.11 -16.03 -10.12
C ASP A 323 0.16 -14.87 -9.80
N GLY A 324 0.58 -13.65 -10.11
CA GLY A 324 -0.14 -12.42 -9.77
C GLY A 324 0.17 -11.89 -8.38
N ASP A 325 0.98 -12.58 -7.56
CA ASP A 325 1.54 -12.01 -6.34
C ASP A 325 2.48 -10.86 -6.71
N TRP A 326 2.36 -9.72 -6.04
CA TRP A 326 3.15 -8.53 -6.31
C TRP A 326 3.59 -7.78 -5.05
N LEU A 327 4.70 -7.07 -5.21
CA LEU A 327 5.28 -6.12 -4.27
C LEU A 327 5.49 -4.80 -4.99
N GLU A 328 5.18 -3.69 -4.34
CA GLU A 328 5.28 -2.35 -4.90
C GLU A 328 5.96 -1.40 -3.90
N LEU A 329 7.07 -0.81 -4.32
CA LEU A 329 7.81 0.21 -3.59
C LEU A 329 7.58 1.57 -4.25
N SER A 330 7.22 2.56 -3.45
CA SER A 330 7.26 3.98 -3.80
C SER A 330 8.14 4.72 -2.80
N ILE A 331 9.01 5.60 -3.26
CA ILE A 331 9.90 6.38 -2.40
C ILE A 331 10.21 7.71 -3.07
N ASP A 332 10.11 8.80 -2.32
CA ASP A 332 10.57 10.09 -2.79
C ASP A 332 12.04 10.24 -2.44
N LEU A 333 12.88 10.48 -3.45
CA LEU A 333 14.31 10.70 -3.29
C LEU A 333 14.71 12.07 -3.85
N GLY A 334 15.47 12.83 -3.06
CA GLY A 334 16.10 14.08 -3.49
C GLY A 334 17.60 14.04 -3.28
N PHE A 335 18.38 14.51 -4.23
CA PHE A 335 19.84 14.52 -4.15
C PHE A 335 20.32 15.93 -3.94
N TYR A 336 21.30 16.08 -3.06
CA TYR A 336 21.93 17.36 -2.82
C TYR A 336 23.41 17.29 -3.15
N GLU A 337 23.87 18.31 -3.87
CA GLU A 337 25.30 18.61 -3.93
C GLU A 337 25.67 19.34 -2.63
N ASP A 338 26.85 19.05 -2.09
CA ASP A 338 27.37 19.83 -0.97
C ASP A 338 27.36 21.34 -1.28
N THR A 339 27.06 22.09 -0.22
CA THR A 339 27.13 23.53 -0.09
C THR A 339 28.45 24.18 -0.53
N SER A 340 29.54 23.42 -0.73
CA SER A 340 30.78 23.94 -1.31
C SER A 340 30.62 24.45 -2.74
N GLY A 341 29.59 24.02 -3.48
CA GLY A 341 29.30 24.49 -4.83
C GLY A 341 30.31 24.04 -5.90
N GLU A 342 31.22 23.12 -5.56
CA GLU A 342 32.05 22.44 -6.54
C GLU A 342 31.28 21.23 -7.10
N LEU A 343 31.12 21.20 -8.43
CA LEU A 343 30.52 20.06 -9.11
C LEU A 343 31.35 18.81 -8.81
N ILE A 344 30.75 17.81 -8.15
CA ILE A 344 31.31 16.45 -8.09
C ILE A 344 31.70 16.06 -9.53
N ALA A 345 33.00 15.85 -9.76
CA ALA A 345 33.51 15.43 -11.06
C ALA A 345 32.78 14.16 -11.50
N ASP A 346 32.50 14.02 -12.79
CA ASP A 346 31.78 12.89 -13.38
C ASP A 346 32.51 11.56 -13.05
N GLN A 347 32.16 10.95 -11.92
CA GLN A 347 32.64 9.64 -11.52
C GLN A 347 31.77 8.66 -12.29
N GLY A 348 32.36 7.78 -13.10
CA GLY A 348 31.64 6.76 -13.88
C GLY A 348 30.90 5.70 -13.03
N GLU A 349 30.68 5.96 -11.75
CA GLU A 349 30.09 5.08 -10.75
C GLU A 349 28.77 5.65 -10.21
N PRO A 350 27.87 4.79 -9.71
CA PRO A 350 26.63 5.25 -9.09
C PRO A 350 26.87 5.97 -7.77
N LEU A 351 26.14 7.08 -7.58
CA LEU A 351 26.08 7.86 -6.34
C LEU A 351 25.15 7.27 -5.30
N ALA A 352 24.10 6.56 -5.72
CA ALA A 352 23.21 5.88 -4.81
C ALA A 352 22.64 4.59 -5.42
N LEU A 353 22.37 3.63 -4.56
CA LEU A 353 21.81 2.32 -4.87
C LEU A 353 20.61 2.11 -3.95
N LEU A 354 19.42 1.93 -4.52
CA LEU A 354 18.23 1.53 -3.77
C LEU A 354 17.87 0.10 -4.14
N THR A 355 17.79 -0.82 -3.18
CA THR A 355 17.63 -2.25 -3.43
C THR A 355 16.56 -2.86 -2.53
N LEU A 356 15.56 -3.52 -3.11
CA LEU A 356 14.71 -4.50 -2.42
C LEU A 356 15.44 -5.85 -2.42
N VAL A 357 15.78 -6.33 -1.23
CA VAL A 357 16.56 -7.55 -1.01
C VAL A 357 15.62 -8.76 -0.98
N ASP A 358 15.97 -9.79 -1.74
CA ASP A 358 15.35 -11.13 -1.68
C ASP A 358 16.22 -12.03 -0.80
N SER A 359 15.82 -12.19 0.46
CA SER A 359 16.51 -13.01 1.47
C SER A 359 16.30 -14.51 1.27
N GLY A 360 15.32 -14.91 0.45
CA GLY A 360 15.13 -16.30 0.04
C GLY A 360 16.32 -16.87 -0.76
N ARG A 361 17.19 -15.98 -1.27
CA ARG A 361 18.38 -16.37 -2.04
C ARG A 361 19.63 -16.40 -1.17
N THR A 362 20.47 -17.41 -1.39
CA THR A 362 21.75 -17.60 -0.68
C THR A 362 22.75 -16.45 -0.82
N ASN A 363 22.52 -15.51 -1.75
CA ASN A 363 23.36 -14.35 -1.97
C ASN A 363 22.68 -13.01 -1.63
N ALA A 364 21.46 -13.01 -1.07
CA ALA A 364 20.68 -11.80 -0.80
C ALA A 364 20.55 -10.90 -2.04
N ALA A 365 20.37 -11.53 -3.22
CA ALA A 365 20.19 -10.77 -4.46
C ALA A 365 18.95 -9.90 -4.38
N GLY A 366 18.95 -8.75 -5.06
CA GLY A 366 17.86 -7.80 -4.97
C GLY A 366 17.57 -7.08 -6.28
N TYR A 367 16.46 -6.35 -6.29
CA TYR A 367 16.02 -5.53 -7.40
C TYR A 367 16.05 -4.07 -6.99
N GLY A 368 16.60 -3.22 -7.84
CA GLY A 368 16.84 -1.87 -7.40
C GLY A 368 17.27 -0.88 -8.46
N PHE A 369 17.35 0.36 -8.04
CA PHE A 369 17.81 1.47 -8.86
C PHE A 369 19.28 1.75 -8.61
N SER A 370 20.00 2.01 -9.69
CA SER A 370 21.33 2.58 -9.67
C SER A 370 21.25 4.01 -10.18
N MET A 371 21.75 4.94 -9.37
CA MET A 371 21.60 6.36 -9.59
C MET A 371 22.94 6.99 -9.90
N ARG A 372 23.04 7.71 -11.02
CA ARG A 372 24.30 8.31 -11.50
C ARG A 372 24.12 9.80 -11.73
N LYS A 373 25.12 10.60 -11.36
CA LYS A 373 25.16 12.04 -11.69
C LYS A 373 25.60 12.23 -13.12
N GLY A 374 24.93 13.13 -13.86
CA GLY A 374 25.32 13.45 -15.24
C GLY A 374 25.17 12.30 -16.26
N ALA A 375 24.73 11.13 -15.82
CA ALA A 375 24.64 9.91 -16.59
C ALA A 375 23.28 9.21 -16.38
N TYR A 376 23.12 8.01 -16.95
CA TYR A 376 21.85 7.29 -16.97
C TYR A 376 21.53 6.64 -15.62
N HIS A 377 20.29 6.83 -15.14
CA HIS A 377 19.72 5.96 -14.12
C HIS A 377 19.41 4.60 -14.74
N SER A 378 19.68 3.51 -14.03
CA SER A 378 19.47 2.15 -14.53
C SER A 378 18.76 1.28 -13.50
N LEU A 379 17.94 0.36 -13.99
CA LEU A 379 17.42 -0.75 -13.17
C LEU A 379 18.46 -1.86 -13.15
N SER A 380 18.87 -2.27 -11.96
CA SER A 380 19.93 -3.25 -11.75
C SER A 380 19.44 -4.48 -10.98
N LEU A 381 20.08 -5.62 -11.29
CA LEU A 381 20.05 -6.81 -10.46
C LEU A 381 21.28 -6.78 -9.55
N TYR A 382 21.04 -6.87 -8.26
CA TYR A 382 22.09 -6.92 -7.27
C TYR A 382 22.34 -8.37 -6.88
N GLY A 383 23.61 -8.78 -6.81
CA GLY A 383 23.99 -10.12 -6.39
C GLY A 383 24.11 -10.27 -4.87
N GLY A 384 23.66 -9.27 -4.11
CA GLY A 384 23.85 -9.05 -2.68
C GLY A 384 23.80 -7.56 -2.32
N PRO A 385 23.45 -7.17 -1.08
CA PRO A 385 23.22 -5.77 -0.66
C PRO A 385 24.43 -4.84 -0.79
N LEU A 386 25.65 -5.40 -0.87
CA LEU A 386 26.92 -4.67 -1.00
C LEU A 386 27.72 -5.06 -2.26
N THR A 387 27.11 -5.81 -3.18
CA THR A 387 27.79 -6.24 -4.42
C THR A 387 27.51 -5.29 -5.57
N TYR A 388 28.47 -5.17 -6.50
CA TYR A 388 28.31 -4.31 -7.66
C TYR A 388 27.09 -4.73 -8.49
N PRO A 389 26.19 -3.80 -8.84
CA PRO A 389 25.04 -4.12 -9.66
C PRO A 389 25.45 -4.72 -11.00
N VAL A 390 24.73 -5.75 -11.43
CA VAL A 390 24.73 -6.17 -12.83
C VAL A 390 23.54 -5.49 -13.50
N SER A 391 23.81 -4.56 -14.41
CA SER A 391 22.77 -3.90 -15.20
C SER A 391 21.92 -4.95 -15.92
N ILE A 392 20.59 -4.81 -15.82
CA ILE A 392 19.68 -5.64 -16.60
C ILE A 392 19.80 -5.20 -18.07
N SER A 393 19.97 -6.15 -18.99
CA SER A 393 20.08 -5.81 -20.41
C SER A 393 18.85 -5.02 -20.89
N GLY A 394 19.07 -3.84 -21.49
CA GLY A 394 18.01 -2.97 -21.99
C GLY A 394 17.33 -2.08 -20.94
N SER A 395 17.82 -2.04 -19.69
CA SER A 395 17.30 -1.15 -18.64
C SER A 395 17.90 0.25 -18.63
N ASP A 396 18.85 0.54 -19.52
CA ASP A 396 19.42 1.86 -19.70
C ASP A 396 18.42 2.79 -20.38
N THR A 397 18.04 3.86 -19.69
CA THR A 397 17.10 4.84 -20.22
C THR A 397 17.83 6.12 -20.57
N SER A 398 17.62 6.60 -21.79
CA SER A 398 18.10 7.91 -22.20
C SER A 398 17.16 8.98 -21.64
N ARG A 399 17.37 9.42 -20.38
CA ARG A 399 16.70 10.63 -19.89
C ARG A 399 17.61 11.48 -19.00
N THR A 400 17.83 12.70 -19.49
CA THR A 400 18.62 13.80 -18.94
C THR A 400 17.77 14.72 -18.06
N THR A 401 16.89 14.19 -17.21
CA THR A 401 16.31 15.01 -16.15
C THR A 401 17.15 14.80 -14.91
N LEU A 402 18.33 15.42 -14.93
CA LEU A 402 19.07 15.80 -13.72
C LEU A 402 18.02 16.28 -12.72
N ALA A 403 17.84 15.55 -11.61
CA ALA A 403 17.25 16.17 -10.45
C ALA A 403 18.08 17.43 -10.21
N THR A 404 17.48 18.61 -10.40
CA THR A 404 18.12 19.84 -9.92
C THR A 404 18.36 19.65 -8.44
N ASP A 405 19.54 20.05 -7.96
CA ASP A 405 19.94 20.00 -6.56
C ASP A 405 18.73 20.27 -5.63
N GLY A 406 18.40 19.26 -4.82
CA GLY A 406 17.32 19.25 -3.85
C GLY A 406 15.90 19.00 -4.35
N THR A 407 15.70 18.68 -5.63
CA THR A 407 14.37 18.31 -6.15
C THR A 407 14.05 16.87 -5.79
N MET A 408 12.94 16.65 -5.08
CA MET A 408 12.42 15.31 -4.82
C MET A 408 11.81 14.72 -6.10
N GLN A 409 12.12 13.46 -6.37
CA GLN A 409 11.53 12.65 -7.44
C GLN A 409 10.88 11.43 -6.81
N THR A 410 9.74 11.00 -7.35
CA THR A 410 9.07 9.79 -6.89
C THR A 410 9.58 8.60 -7.69
N TRP A 411 10.24 7.68 -7.01
CA TRP A 411 10.75 6.43 -7.55
C TRP A 411 9.77 5.31 -7.23
N PHE A 412 9.45 4.53 -8.25
CA PHE A 412 8.45 3.49 -8.18
C PHE A 412 8.99 2.20 -8.74
N LEU A 413 8.85 1.10 -8.00
CA LEU A 413 9.24 -0.25 -8.43
C LEU A 413 8.15 -1.25 -8.07
N ARG A 414 7.53 -1.87 -9.08
CA ARG A 414 6.65 -3.01 -8.89
C ARG A 414 7.31 -4.30 -9.36
N ILE A 415 7.23 -5.35 -8.55
CA ILE A 415 7.70 -6.71 -8.85
C ILE A 415 6.49 -7.63 -8.76
N GLU A 416 6.12 -8.29 -9.85
CA GLU A 416 4.98 -9.21 -9.91
C GLU A 416 5.43 -10.58 -10.39
N ARG A 417 4.97 -11.65 -9.74
CA ARG A 417 5.26 -13.02 -10.15
C ARG A 417 4.38 -13.42 -11.34
N SER A 418 5.00 -13.98 -12.37
CA SER A 418 4.36 -14.49 -13.59
C SER A 418 5.06 -15.79 -14.03
N GLY A 419 4.52 -16.92 -13.60
CA GLY A 419 5.11 -18.24 -13.73
C GLY A 419 6.42 -18.34 -12.96
N ASP A 420 7.47 -18.77 -13.66
CA ASP A 420 8.85 -18.84 -13.14
C ASP A 420 9.59 -17.50 -13.24
N ASN A 421 8.90 -16.44 -13.70
CA ASN A 421 9.49 -15.13 -13.92
C ASN A 421 8.93 -14.06 -13.00
N PHE A 422 9.72 -13.02 -12.77
CA PHE A 422 9.23 -11.74 -12.29
C PHE A 422 9.02 -10.78 -13.43
N LEU A 423 7.89 -10.08 -13.40
CA LEU A 423 7.55 -8.92 -14.19
C LEU A 423 7.87 -7.67 -13.37
N ILE A 424 8.88 -6.90 -13.79
CA ILE A 424 9.39 -5.76 -13.03
C ILE A 424 9.05 -4.47 -13.76
N THR A 425 8.26 -3.60 -13.13
CA THR A 425 7.75 -2.34 -13.70
C THR A 425 8.28 -1.15 -12.91
N PRO A 426 9.43 -0.58 -13.32
CA PRO A 426 9.99 0.60 -12.68
C PRO A 426 9.48 1.91 -13.33
N SER A 427 9.38 2.98 -12.54
CA SER A 427 9.16 4.33 -13.07
C SER A 427 9.77 5.43 -12.18
N ILE A 428 10.03 6.60 -12.76
CA ILE A 428 10.41 7.82 -12.03
C ILE A 428 9.43 8.92 -12.44
N ASP A 429 8.77 9.54 -11.47
CA ASP A 429 7.71 10.54 -11.67
C ASP A 429 6.64 10.05 -12.68
N GLY A 430 6.23 8.79 -12.53
CA GLY A 430 5.24 8.11 -13.39
C GLY A 430 5.73 7.78 -14.81
N LYS A 431 7.03 7.93 -15.10
CA LYS A 431 7.61 7.62 -16.42
C LYS A 431 8.39 6.33 -16.38
N LEU A 432 7.97 5.38 -17.21
CA LEU A 432 8.55 4.04 -17.31
C LEU A 432 10.01 4.07 -17.80
N PHE A 433 10.75 3.01 -17.48
CA PHE A 433 12.09 2.82 -18.00
C PHE A 433 12.06 2.27 -19.44
N GLY A 434 12.95 2.77 -20.29
CA GLY A 434 13.27 2.19 -21.59
C GLY A 434 14.07 3.16 -22.47
N PRO A 435 14.62 2.70 -23.62
CA PRO A 435 15.17 3.58 -24.62
C PRO A 435 14.11 4.58 -25.11
N THR A 436 14.53 5.79 -25.50
CA THR A 436 13.66 6.89 -25.96
C THR A 436 12.67 6.54 -27.08
N SER A 437 12.88 5.42 -27.78
CA SER A 437 12.02 4.92 -28.85
C SER A 437 11.15 3.70 -28.47
N ALA A 438 11.33 3.09 -27.30
CA ALA A 438 10.54 1.96 -26.82
C ALA A 438 10.60 1.89 -25.29
N PHE A 439 9.64 2.51 -24.62
CA PHE A 439 9.42 2.28 -23.20
C PHE A 439 9.07 0.80 -23.01
N VAL A 440 9.76 0.14 -22.09
CA VAL A 440 9.49 -1.26 -21.78
C VAL A 440 8.55 -1.27 -20.60
N GLU A 441 7.34 -1.79 -20.81
CA GLU A 441 6.32 -1.86 -19.75
C GLU A 441 6.78 -2.74 -18.59
N ALA A 442 7.62 -3.75 -18.84
CA ALA A 442 8.23 -4.54 -17.78
C ALA A 442 9.45 -5.38 -18.22
N PHE A 443 10.33 -5.68 -17.26
CA PHE A 443 11.46 -6.60 -17.43
C PHE A 443 11.11 -7.98 -16.87
N THR A 444 11.53 -9.05 -17.57
CA THR A 444 11.36 -10.43 -17.10
C THR A 444 12.65 -10.99 -16.51
N ASN A 445 12.60 -11.56 -15.31
CA ASN A 445 13.71 -12.31 -14.71
C ASN A 445 13.26 -13.70 -14.27
N SER A 446 13.97 -14.76 -14.68
CA SER A 446 13.70 -16.18 -14.34
C SER A 446 14.04 -16.55 -12.88
N ALA A 447 13.73 -15.64 -11.97
CA ALA A 447 14.19 -15.60 -10.60
C ALA A 447 13.05 -15.75 -9.57
N ALA A 448 11.83 -16.08 -10.01
CA ALA A 448 10.66 -16.02 -9.12
C ALA A 448 10.52 -17.19 -8.14
N ILE A 449 11.36 -18.22 -8.23
CA ILE A 449 11.27 -19.39 -7.34
C ILE A 449 11.72 -18.98 -5.93
N ASP A 450 10.83 -19.14 -4.95
CA ASP A 450 11.04 -18.94 -3.51
C ASP A 450 11.55 -17.56 -3.09
N ALA A 451 11.18 -16.52 -3.84
CA ALA A 451 11.58 -15.17 -3.50
C ALA A 451 10.84 -14.65 -2.26
N VAL A 452 11.62 -14.16 -1.30
CA VAL A 452 11.14 -13.59 -0.05
C VAL A 452 11.82 -12.24 0.14
N PHE A 453 11.04 -11.17 0.11
CA PHE A 453 11.55 -9.81 0.34
C PHE A 453 11.37 -9.42 1.79
N ASP A 454 12.40 -8.90 2.44
CA ASP A 454 12.36 -8.52 3.86
C ASP A 454 13.14 -7.25 4.20
N GLN A 455 13.83 -6.67 3.21
CA GLN A 455 14.68 -5.51 3.44
C GLN A 455 14.72 -4.59 2.22
N LEU A 456 14.70 -3.29 2.51
CA LEU A 456 15.01 -2.21 1.59
C LEU A 456 16.33 -1.58 2.02
N THR A 457 17.31 -1.57 1.13
CA THR A 457 18.61 -0.96 1.35
C THR A 457 18.72 0.30 0.49
N LEU A 458 19.10 1.43 1.09
CA LEU A 458 19.61 2.59 0.35
C LEU A 458 21.07 2.78 0.70
N THR A 459 21.94 2.64 -0.29
CA THR A 459 23.37 2.89 -0.16
C THR A 459 23.73 4.16 -0.92
N VAL A 460 24.42 5.09 -0.27
CA VAL A 460 24.96 6.31 -0.86
C VAL A 460 26.47 6.18 -0.97
N ARG A 461 27.05 6.72 -2.04
CA ARG A 461 28.47 6.67 -2.32
C ARG A 461 28.99 8.01 -2.80
N GLY A 462 30.17 8.34 -2.31
CA GLY A 462 30.96 9.47 -2.76
C GLY A 462 30.94 10.59 -1.74
N ASN A 463 32.07 11.27 -1.64
CA ASN A 463 32.22 12.43 -0.77
C ASN A 463 31.20 13.50 -1.17
N ASP A 464 30.62 14.16 -0.17
CA ASP A 464 29.81 15.37 -0.37
C ASP A 464 28.49 15.11 -1.11
N VAL A 465 27.99 13.87 -1.06
CA VAL A 465 26.66 13.49 -1.55
C VAL A 465 25.72 13.41 -0.38
N ALA A 466 24.60 14.13 -0.46
CA ALA A 466 23.48 13.91 0.45
C ALA A 466 22.26 13.39 -0.28
N VAL A 467 21.55 12.46 0.37
CA VAL A 467 20.27 11.94 -0.12
C VAL A 467 19.20 12.26 0.90
N LYS A 468 18.09 12.79 0.40
CA LYS A 468 16.85 12.97 1.14
C LYS A 468 15.88 11.89 0.76
N ILE A 469 15.26 11.34 1.78
CA ILE A 469 14.25 10.31 1.66
C ILE A 469 12.96 10.83 2.27
N ASP A 470 11.87 10.68 1.52
CA ASP A 470 10.52 10.97 1.98
C ASP A 470 9.54 9.94 1.42
N ASN A 471 8.34 9.85 2.00
CA ASN A 471 7.19 9.07 1.52
C ASN A 471 7.50 7.61 1.10
N VAL A 472 8.38 6.93 1.84
CA VAL A 472 8.65 5.50 1.62
C VAL A 472 7.37 4.70 1.87
N THR A 473 6.89 4.01 0.86
CA THR A 473 5.68 3.18 0.90
C THR A 473 6.00 1.82 0.28
N LEU A 474 5.63 0.75 0.98
CA LEU A 474 5.71 -0.61 0.48
C LEU A 474 4.33 -1.27 0.57
N LEU A 475 3.83 -1.74 -0.58
CA LEU A 475 2.53 -2.38 -0.71
C LEU A 475 2.69 -3.80 -1.28
N SER A 476 1.89 -4.74 -0.82
CA SER A 476 1.84 -6.07 -1.44
C SER A 476 0.42 -6.63 -1.43
N ASN A 477 -0.02 -7.31 -2.49
CA ASN A 477 -1.25 -8.12 -2.42
C ASN A 477 -1.04 -9.47 -1.73
N THR A 478 0.20 -9.82 -1.42
CA THR A 478 0.50 -10.95 -0.56
C THR A 478 0.40 -10.50 0.89
N LYS A 479 -0.21 -11.35 1.71
CA LYS A 479 -0.14 -11.14 3.15
C LYS A 479 1.33 -11.32 3.56
N PRO A 480 1.87 -10.48 4.46
CA PRO A 480 3.15 -10.77 5.09
C PRO A 480 3.17 -12.23 5.56
N TYR A 481 4.29 -12.92 5.35
CA TYR A 481 4.52 -14.25 5.88
C TYR A 481 4.57 -14.14 7.40
N VAL A 482 3.39 -14.25 8.02
CA VAL A 482 3.25 -14.29 9.46
C VAL A 482 3.88 -15.60 9.90
N LEU A 483 5.06 -15.51 10.52
CA LEU A 483 5.70 -16.65 11.15
C LEU A 483 4.69 -17.31 12.09
N SER A 484 4.58 -18.64 12.01
CA SER A 484 3.90 -19.37 13.07
C SER A 484 4.57 -19.05 14.41
N ALA A 485 3.84 -19.20 15.51
CA ALA A 485 4.37 -18.85 16.82
C ALA A 485 5.65 -19.66 17.16
N TYR A 486 5.79 -20.87 16.61
CA TYR A 486 7.02 -21.65 16.68
C TYR A 486 8.15 -21.03 15.83
N GLU A 487 7.90 -20.67 14.57
CA GLU A 487 8.92 -20.05 13.70
C GLU A 487 9.41 -18.70 14.26
N GLN A 488 8.51 -17.90 14.84
CA GLN A 488 8.88 -16.66 15.53
C GLN A 488 9.82 -16.94 16.71
N TRP A 489 9.51 -17.95 17.52
CA TRP A 489 10.38 -18.34 18.63
C TRP A 489 11.75 -18.85 18.17
N VAL A 490 11.81 -19.65 17.10
CA VAL A 490 13.07 -20.08 16.48
C VAL A 490 13.92 -18.87 16.09
N ALA A 491 13.31 -17.87 15.47
CA ALA A 491 13.98 -16.63 15.09
C ALA A 491 14.46 -15.83 16.32
N ASP A 492 13.63 -15.70 17.35
CA ASP A 492 13.96 -14.99 18.59
C ASP A 492 15.12 -15.66 19.34
N CYS A 493 15.21 -16.98 19.27
CA CYS A 493 16.32 -17.77 19.81
C CYS A 493 17.57 -17.73 18.91
N GLY A 494 17.51 -17.16 17.71
CA GLY A 494 18.63 -17.10 16.77
C GLY A 494 19.01 -18.47 16.18
N LEU A 495 18.07 -19.41 16.13
CA LEU A 495 18.29 -20.73 15.54
C LEU A 495 18.24 -20.67 14.01
N SER A 496 19.04 -21.49 13.34
CA SER A 496 19.06 -21.59 11.87
C SER A 496 19.48 -22.98 11.39
N GLY A 497 19.20 -23.30 10.12
CA GLY A 497 19.55 -24.58 9.51
C GLY A 497 18.94 -25.78 10.26
N SER A 498 19.71 -26.87 10.39
CA SER A 498 19.26 -28.07 11.12
C SER A 498 18.95 -27.80 12.59
N ASN A 499 19.54 -26.76 13.20
CA ASN A 499 19.28 -26.42 14.60
C ASN A 499 17.90 -25.78 14.82
N ALA A 500 17.25 -25.29 13.76
CA ALA A 500 15.90 -24.72 13.82
C ALA A 500 14.78 -25.77 13.73
N GLU A 501 15.11 -27.02 13.35
CA GLU A 501 14.11 -28.08 13.16
C GLU A 501 13.42 -28.45 14.49
N MET A 502 12.12 -28.74 14.45
CA MET A 502 11.29 -29.05 15.63
C MET A 502 11.82 -30.20 16.50
N GLY A 503 12.45 -31.20 15.89
CA GLY A 503 13.01 -32.37 16.58
C GLY A 503 14.50 -32.23 16.93
N SER A 504 15.11 -31.07 16.67
CA SER A 504 16.50 -30.81 17.03
C SER A 504 16.62 -30.44 18.50
N ASN A 505 17.79 -30.74 19.06
CA ASN A 505 18.16 -30.40 20.44
C ASN A 505 19.59 -29.84 20.39
N PRO A 506 19.75 -28.54 20.05
CA PRO A 506 21.06 -27.96 19.77
C PRO A 506 21.99 -27.90 20.99
N ASP A 507 21.44 -27.75 22.20
CA ASP A 507 22.20 -27.67 23.46
C ASP A 507 22.38 -29.02 24.17
N ASN A 508 21.72 -30.07 23.67
CA ASN A 508 21.74 -31.46 24.14
C ASN A 508 21.20 -31.63 25.57
N ASP A 509 20.13 -30.90 25.90
CA ASP A 509 19.44 -31.01 27.17
C ASP A 509 18.35 -32.13 27.17
N ALA A 510 17.37 -32.07 28.07
CA ALA A 510 16.33 -33.09 28.16
C ALA A 510 15.18 -32.95 27.14
N LEU A 511 15.06 -31.81 26.46
CA LEU A 511 13.98 -31.49 25.53
C LEU A 511 14.52 -31.26 24.12
N ASP A 512 13.67 -31.42 23.12
CA ASP A 512 13.93 -30.88 21.79
C ASP A 512 13.32 -29.48 21.68
N ASN A 513 13.56 -28.80 20.56
CA ASN A 513 13.01 -27.49 20.29
C ASN A 513 11.48 -27.43 20.44
N THR A 514 10.77 -28.51 20.12
CA THR A 514 9.30 -28.58 20.34
C THR A 514 8.97 -28.55 21.82
N GLY A 515 9.66 -29.37 22.62
CA GLY A 515 9.49 -29.38 24.07
C GLY A 515 9.84 -28.04 24.70
N GLU A 516 10.96 -27.45 24.33
CA GLU A 516 11.39 -26.15 24.86
C GLU A 516 10.47 -25.01 24.45
N TYR A 517 9.99 -24.99 23.21
CA TYR A 517 8.97 -24.04 22.77
C TYR A 517 7.74 -24.09 23.68
N ILE A 518 7.21 -25.30 23.92
CA ILE A 518 6.00 -25.53 24.71
C ILE A 518 6.21 -25.18 26.19
N PHE A 519 7.35 -25.57 26.78
CA PHE A 519 7.63 -25.45 28.21
C PHE A 519 8.47 -24.22 28.60
N GLY A 520 8.82 -23.38 27.63
CA GLY A 520 9.55 -22.13 27.82
C GLY A 520 11.03 -22.30 28.18
N GLY A 521 11.70 -23.27 27.55
CA GLY A 521 13.15 -23.48 27.66
C GLY A 521 13.96 -22.64 26.66
N ASN A 522 15.28 -22.83 26.65
CA ASN A 522 16.20 -22.11 25.77
C ASN A 522 17.15 -23.07 25.01
N PRO A 523 17.02 -23.19 23.68
CA PRO A 523 17.70 -24.21 22.86
C PRO A 523 19.21 -24.02 22.71
N LEU A 524 19.74 -22.98 23.35
CA LEU A 524 21.15 -22.62 23.36
C LEU A 524 21.74 -22.67 24.77
N ASP A 525 20.97 -23.03 25.80
CA ASP A 525 21.40 -23.08 27.20
C ASP A 525 20.86 -24.33 27.90
N ASN A 526 21.68 -25.38 27.95
CA ASN A 526 21.29 -26.68 28.52
C ASN A 526 20.99 -26.68 30.03
N ALA A 527 21.17 -25.55 30.71
CA ALA A 527 20.73 -25.37 32.08
C ALA A 527 19.26 -24.91 32.17
N ASP A 528 18.67 -24.43 31.07
CA ASP A 528 17.32 -23.87 30.97
C ASP A 528 16.39 -24.77 30.13
N VAL A 529 16.07 -25.93 30.70
CA VAL A 529 15.12 -26.92 30.16
C VAL A 529 13.66 -26.40 30.15
N GLY A 530 13.41 -25.18 30.64
CA GLY A 530 12.06 -24.66 30.87
C GLY A 530 11.34 -25.28 32.09
N THR A 531 10.02 -25.12 32.15
CA THR A 531 9.21 -25.54 33.30
C THR A 531 8.42 -26.82 33.03
N LEU A 532 8.96 -27.95 33.48
CA LEU A 532 8.34 -29.26 33.30
C LEU A 532 7.10 -29.47 34.21
N PRO A 533 6.10 -30.26 33.77
CA PRO A 533 4.93 -30.61 34.58
C PRO A 533 5.28 -31.28 35.91
N ALA A 534 4.55 -30.94 36.96
CA ALA A 534 4.71 -31.47 38.30
C ALA A 534 3.39 -32.04 38.84
N PHE A 535 3.49 -33.13 39.61
CA PHE A 535 2.36 -33.72 40.31
C PHE A 535 2.48 -33.49 41.82
N ASP A 536 1.47 -32.85 42.41
CA ASP A 536 1.34 -32.70 43.86
C ASP A 536 0.47 -33.83 44.42
N ALA A 537 1.12 -34.81 45.04
CA ALA A 537 0.45 -35.97 45.63
C ALA A 537 -0.46 -35.61 46.82
N ALA A 538 -0.23 -34.49 47.51
CA ALA A 538 -1.04 -34.11 48.67
C ALA A 538 -2.42 -33.57 48.24
N SER A 539 -2.46 -32.78 47.17
CA SER A 539 -3.70 -32.21 46.63
C SER A 539 -4.32 -33.06 45.51
N GLY A 540 -3.52 -33.93 44.87
CA GLY A 540 -3.87 -34.63 43.65
C GLY A 540 -3.85 -33.74 42.41
N ASN A 541 -3.17 -32.59 42.48
CA ASN A 541 -3.10 -31.65 41.37
C ASN A 541 -1.93 -31.99 40.44
N TYR A 542 -2.20 -31.98 39.15
CA TYR A 542 -1.19 -31.99 38.11
C TYR A 542 -1.06 -30.58 37.54
N ILE A 543 0.09 -29.97 37.78
CA ILE A 543 0.38 -28.56 37.52
C ILE A 543 1.37 -28.51 36.37
N TYR A 544 1.10 -27.69 35.35
CA TYR A 544 1.96 -27.54 34.20
C TYR A 544 1.92 -26.09 33.70
N MET A 545 2.98 -25.65 33.04
CA MET A 545 3.06 -24.35 32.39
C MET A 545 3.22 -24.58 30.89
N LEU A 546 2.45 -23.85 30.10
CA LEU A 546 2.53 -23.91 28.64
C LEU A 546 2.65 -22.52 28.08
N ARG A 547 3.30 -22.42 26.93
CA ARG A 547 3.27 -21.22 26.12
C ARG A 547 1.84 -20.89 25.71
N SER A 548 1.50 -19.61 25.79
CA SER A 548 0.26 -19.01 25.31
C SER A 548 0.28 -18.95 23.78
N ASP A 549 0.03 -20.09 23.16
CA ASP A 549 -0.23 -20.26 21.74
C ASP A 549 -1.58 -20.95 21.59
N ASN A 550 -2.54 -20.30 20.92
CA ASN A 550 -3.90 -20.80 20.81
C ASN A 550 -4.07 -21.94 19.81
N THR A 551 -2.99 -22.32 19.12
CA THR A 551 -2.94 -23.53 18.29
C THR A 551 -2.68 -24.78 19.13
N LEU A 552 -2.14 -24.63 20.36
CA LEU A 552 -1.82 -25.73 21.26
C LEU A 552 -3.04 -26.18 22.08
N THR A 553 -3.19 -27.50 22.21
CA THR A 553 -4.14 -28.15 23.10
C THR A 553 -3.43 -29.12 24.05
N ALA A 554 -3.75 -29.05 25.34
CA ALA A 554 -3.16 -29.91 26.34
C ALA A 554 -4.15 -30.95 26.88
N HIS A 555 -3.71 -32.20 26.94
CA HIS A 555 -4.45 -33.33 27.48
C HIS A 555 -3.70 -33.95 28.65
N VAL A 556 -4.31 -33.92 29.83
CA VAL A 556 -3.84 -34.72 30.97
C VAL A 556 -4.40 -36.12 30.81
N LEU A 557 -3.52 -37.06 30.53
CA LEU A 557 -3.87 -38.45 30.25
C LEU A 557 -3.50 -39.31 31.45
N THR A 558 -4.35 -40.28 31.76
CA THR A 558 -4.15 -41.22 32.86
C THR A 558 -4.29 -42.67 32.41
N ARG A 559 -3.61 -43.58 33.12
CA ARG A 559 -3.80 -45.02 33.00
C ARG A 559 -3.39 -45.73 34.29
N THR A 560 -3.87 -46.95 34.49
CA THR A 560 -3.57 -47.74 35.71
C THR A 560 -2.39 -48.70 35.55
N ASN A 561 -1.84 -48.84 34.34
CA ASN A 561 -0.72 -49.73 34.06
C ASN A 561 0.23 -49.10 33.03
N LEU A 562 1.55 -49.15 33.27
CA LEU A 562 2.55 -48.54 32.39
C LEU A 562 2.80 -49.35 31.10
N ILE A 563 2.46 -50.63 31.10
CA ILE A 563 2.77 -51.58 30.01
C ILE A 563 1.53 -51.84 29.14
N TYR A 564 0.35 -51.98 29.74
CA TYR A 564 -0.89 -52.37 29.06
C TYR A 564 -1.99 -51.32 29.21
N GLY A 565 -2.94 -51.34 28.27
CA GLY A 565 -4.13 -50.48 28.28
C GLY A 565 -3.92 -49.15 27.56
N SER A 566 -5.05 -48.50 27.23
CA SER A 566 -5.06 -47.20 26.56
C SER A 566 -4.95 -46.07 27.58
N TRP A 567 -4.28 -44.99 27.18
CA TRP A 567 -4.36 -43.72 27.89
C TRP A 567 -5.77 -43.15 27.77
N ILE A 568 -6.33 -42.66 28.88
CA ILE A 568 -7.65 -42.05 28.94
C ILE A 568 -7.49 -40.58 29.31
N THR A 569 -8.19 -39.71 28.57
CA THR A 569 -8.22 -38.28 28.86
C THR A 569 -8.92 -38.01 30.17
N ASN A 570 -8.16 -37.51 31.15
CA ASN A 570 -8.68 -37.04 32.42
C ASN A 570 -9.21 -35.61 32.30
N ALA A 571 -8.46 -34.75 31.61
CA ALA A 571 -8.85 -33.37 31.33
C ALA A 571 -8.20 -32.87 30.03
N SER A 572 -8.89 -31.96 29.36
CA SER A 572 -8.38 -31.22 28.19
C SER A 572 -8.40 -29.74 28.49
N MET A 573 -7.41 -29.01 27.98
CA MET A 573 -7.29 -27.57 28.13
C MET A 573 -6.96 -26.96 26.78
N ASN A 574 -7.85 -26.12 26.27
CA ASN A 574 -7.58 -25.31 25.09
C ASN A 574 -6.88 -24.04 25.57
N ILE A 575 -5.75 -23.72 24.96
CA ILE A 575 -5.06 -22.46 25.22
C ILE A 575 -5.79 -21.38 24.42
N THR A 576 -6.23 -20.32 25.09
CA THR A 576 -7.02 -19.25 24.45
C THR A 576 -6.22 -17.97 24.23
N LEU A 577 -5.06 -17.83 24.89
CA LEU A 577 -4.15 -16.71 24.72
C LEU A 577 -3.17 -17.03 23.59
N ASN A 578 -2.76 -16.00 22.86
CA ASN A 578 -1.79 -16.10 21.76
C ASN A 578 -0.74 -14.99 21.87
N ASP A 579 -0.21 -14.77 23.07
CA ASP A 579 0.74 -13.70 23.39
C ASP A 579 2.18 -14.20 23.58
N GLY A 580 2.42 -15.51 23.39
CA GLY A 580 3.74 -16.13 23.56
C GLY A 580 4.23 -16.19 25.02
N GLY A 581 3.47 -15.67 25.98
CA GLY A 581 3.79 -15.76 27.40
C GLY A 581 3.64 -17.18 27.96
N MET A 582 3.98 -17.39 29.23
CA MET A 582 3.78 -18.68 29.90
C MET A 582 2.56 -18.63 30.83
N THR A 583 1.63 -19.56 30.66
CA THR A 583 0.43 -19.68 31.49
C THR A 583 0.45 -20.97 32.31
N SER A 584 0.10 -20.87 33.60
CA SER A 584 0.00 -22.04 34.49
C SER A 584 -1.40 -22.63 34.48
N TYR A 585 -1.46 -23.95 34.40
CA TYR A 585 -2.68 -24.74 34.40
C TYR A 585 -2.60 -25.79 35.51
N THR A 586 -3.76 -26.10 36.11
CA THR A 586 -3.86 -27.08 37.20
C THR A 586 -5.08 -27.96 36.99
N ASN A 587 -4.83 -29.25 36.81
CA ASN A 587 -5.87 -30.25 36.66
C ASN A 587 -5.85 -31.20 37.84
N ARG A 588 -7.02 -31.41 38.46
CA ARG A 588 -7.13 -32.37 39.57
C ARG A 588 -7.24 -33.78 39.02
N VAL A 589 -6.27 -34.61 39.34
CA VAL A 589 -6.23 -36.02 38.96
C VAL A 589 -6.75 -36.87 40.13
N GLY A 590 -7.71 -37.75 39.85
CA GLY A 590 -8.32 -38.61 40.87
C GLY A 590 -7.32 -39.65 41.42
N LEU A 591 -7.16 -39.71 42.74
CA LEU A 591 -6.21 -40.62 43.42
C LEU A 591 -6.87 -41.90 43.95
N THR A 592 -8.02 -42.27 43.40
CA THR A 592 -8.82 -43.40 43.91
C THR A 592 -8.34 -44.76 43.42
N ALA A 593 -7.42 -44.82 42.46
CA ALA A 593 -6.85 -46.06 41.93
C ALA A 593 -5.58 -46.46 42.70
N ASP A 594 -5.37 -47.77 42.90
CA ASP A 594 -4.20 -48.32 43.59
C ASP A 594 -2.87 -48.02 42.87
N GLN A 595 -2.93 -47.83 41.55
CA GLN A 595 -1.80 -47.43 40.70
C GLN A 595 -2.31 -46.47 39.62
N LEU A 596 -1.58 -45.37 39.42
CA LEU A 596 -1.92 -44.34 38.45
C LEU A 596 -0.66 -43.78 37.80
N PHE A 597 -0.65 -43.76 36.48
CA PHE A 597 0.36 -43.12 35.65
C PHE A 597 -0.29 -41.92 34.96
N ILE A 598 0.44 -40.82 34.92
CA ILE A 598 -0.01 -39.54 34.38
C ILE A 598 0.97 -39.15 33.28
N LYS A 599 0.47 -38.62 32.17
CA LYS A 599 1.29 -37.88 31.20
C LYS A 599 0.55 -36.66 30.71
N LEU A 600 1.30 -35.64 30.32
CA LEU A 600 0.80 -34.54 29.52
C LEU A 600 1.03 -34.89 28.04
N LEU A 601 0.00 -34.72 27.22
CA LEU A 601 0.11 -34.66 25.77
C LEU A 601 -0.22 -33.24 25.36
N VAL A 602 0.62 -32.62 24.54
CA VAL A 602 0.38 -31.30 23.96
C VAL A 602 0.44 -31.49 22.45
N GLU A 603 -0.57 -31.00 21.73
CA GLU A 603 -0.70 -31.13 20.26
C GLU A 603 -1.28 -29.88 19.62
#